data_AF-A0AAQ3LEI1-F1
#
_entry.id   AF-A0AAQ3LEI1-F1
#
_cell.length_a   1.000
_cell.length_b   1.000
_cell.length_c   1.000
_cell.angle_alpha   90.00
_cell.angle_beta   90.00
_cell.angle_gamma   90.00
#
_symmetry.space_group_name_H-M   'P 1'
#
loop_
_entity.id
_entity.type
_entity.pdbx_description
1 polymer ?
#
loop_
_entity_poly.entity_id
_entity_poly.type
_entity_poly.pdbx_seq_one_letter_code
_entity_poly.pdbx_strand_id
1 'polypeptide(L)'
;MFHYKAGLSRTPHEAAEAFSKEIGSWVTTCHADAVDAPITDVHDQGNYTTGWIPWLREHKDHPARAWLYQYEAAIREHFEANGSWKHGYWRMHEIYHGTQHFGCFLTELWRLNPEVEPVTAVFLDAAEHLGNWNEDVPAWFNWDTGCFHSIYLGTDGAKEADRYGLNVPDHLRLANMAITAFQMGGGVCYLNLASAHGGVWADAILADDRIPAAVSKNGAHHELTRHQGIAYREFLGQAASESDDFACAENLLTCDAIQIFVKLWQFTREKRFLSAAERILDVLIYEIGDPDASALVAAVRYYRNHTGKALYDVAVLHAVEPLFPYFIDSLDLDDTVRQASRPKGIGKRSDIPGWRENGQVRQHSPLLIGLAAEISGNDRLAACAMDLARGYVVLARRAFADGRDHSTSARTVSAIARGHGRDNHAGMVTQVWVPLAERFCQGPAVKKKQTRRPFPIGITR
;
A
#
# COMPACT_ATOMS: atom_id res chain seq x y z
N MET A 1 -7.04 -25.39 -11.24
CA MET A 1 -6.20 -24.74 -12.27
C MET A 1 -7.09 -24.02 -13.28
N PHE A 2 -6.91 -22.71 -13.41
CA PHE A 2 -7.68 -21.85 -14.33
C PHE A 2 -6.77 -21.35 -15.45
N HIS A 3 -7.31 -21.25 -16.67
CA HIS A 3 -6.55 -20.90 -17.88
C HIS A 3 -7.04 -19.60 -18.52
N TYR A 4 -6.09 -18.81 -19.01
CA TYR A 4 -6.33 -17.58 -19.75
C TYR A 4 -5.38 -17.47 -20.94
N LYS A 5 -5.94 -17.34 -22.15
CA LYS A 5 -5.15 -17.04 -23.35
C LYS A 5 -4.87 -15.54 -23.38
N ALA A 6 -3.59 -15.17 -23.39
CA ALA A 6 -3.21 -13.76 -23.44
C ALA A 6 -3.74 -13.14 -24.74
N GLY A 7 -4.58 -12.12 -24.61
CA GLY A 7 -4.88 -11.23 -25.73
C GLY A 7 -3.67 -10.36 -25.99
N LEU A 8 -3.33 -10.12 -27.26
CA LEU A 8 -2.36 -9.10 -27.64
C LEU A 8 -3.10 -7.91 -28.21
N SER A 9 -3.45 -6.98 -27.32
CA SER A 9 -3.84 -5.64 -27.76
C SER A 9 -2.69 -5.06 -28.58
N ARG A 10 -3.03 -4.41 -29.70
CA ARG A 10 -2.03 -3.82 -30.60
C ARG A 10 -1.51 -2.50 -30.06
N THR A 11 -2.31 -1.85 -29.21
CA THR A 11 -2.02 -0.54 -28.64
C THR A 11 -2.31 -0.51 -27.14
N PRO A 12 -1.68 0.42 -26.39
CA PRO A 12 -2.03 0.67 -25.00
C PRO A 12 -3.51 1.03 -24.79
N HIS A 13 -4.11 1.74 -25.74
CA HIS A 13 -5.51 2.18 -25.63
C HIS A 13 -6.48 0.99 -25.66
N GLU A 14 -6.29 0.07 -26.60
CA GLU A 14 -7.07 -1.18 -26.68
C GLU A 14 -6.92 -2.00 -25.39
N ALA A 15 -5.70 -2.13 -24.85
CA ALA A 15 -5.44 -2.86 -23.62
C ALA A 15 -6.12 -2.20 -22.41
N ALA A 16 -6.04 -0.88 -22.30
CA ALA A 16 -6.63 -0.11 -21.21
C ALA A 16 -8.16 -0.16 -21.23
N GLU A 17 -8.79 -0.09 -22.41
CA GLU A 17 -10.24 -0.23 -22.58
C GLU A 17 -10.71 -1.63 -22.18
N ALA A 18 -10.02 -2.67 -22.66
CA ALA A 18 -10.32 -4.05 -22.29
C ALA A 18 -10.18 -4.29 -20.78
N PHE A 19 -9.17 -3.69 -20.14
CA PHE A 19 -8.97 -3.80 -18.70
C PHE A 19 -10.05 -3.02 -17.92
N SER A 20 -10.36 -1.79 -18.33
CA SER A 20 -11.43 -0.99 -17.73
C SER A 20 -12.78 -1.72 -17.74
N LYS A 21 -13.11 -2.39 -18.86
CA LYS A 21 -14.33 -3.21 -18.96
C LYS A 21 -14.35 -4.36 -17.96
N GLU A 22 -13.22 -5.03 -17.75
CA GLU A 22 -13.09 -6.12 -16.79
C GLU A 22 -13.29 -5.62 -15.35
N ILE A 23 -12.70 -4.47 -15.01
CA ILE A 23 -12.89 -3.84 -13.69
C ILE A 23 -14.34 -3.40 -13.50
N GLY A 24 -14.96 -2.77 -14.50
CA GLY A 24 -16.37 -2.38 -14.42
C GLY A 24 -17.30 -3.57 -14.19
N SER A 25 -17.05 -4.70 -14.86
CA SER A 25 -17.77 -5.95 -14.60
C SER A 25 -17.56 -6.45 -13.18
N TRP A 26 -16.33 -6.44 -12.66
CA TRP A 26 -16.03 -6.85 -11.30
C TRP A 26 -16.75 -5.98 -10.27
N VAL A 27 -16.64 -4.66 -10.39
CA VAL A 27 -17.30 -3.69 -9.50
C VAL A 27 -18.80 -3.88 -9.49
N THR A 28 -19.41 -4.05 -10.68
CA THR A 28 -20.86 -4.21 -10.80
C THR A 28 -21.35 -5.48 -10.10
N THR A 29 -20.70 -6.63 -10.35
CA THR A 29 -21.07 -7.90 -9.74
C THR A 29 -20.87 -7.88 -8.23
N CYS A 30 -19.69 -7.45 -7.75
CA CYS A 30 -19.43 -7.44 -6.31
C CYS A 30 -20.31 -6.43 -5.56
N HIS A 31 -20.63 -5.27 -6.15
CA HIS A 31 -21.55 -4.33 -5.54
C HIS A 31 -22.96 -4.94 -5.38
N ALA A 32 -23.46 -5.65 -6.40
CA ALA A 32 -24.76 -6.32 -6.32
C ALA A 32 -24.80 -7.37 -5.19
N ASP A 33 -23.70 -8.08 -4.96
CA ASP A 33 -23.58 -9.09 -3.90
C ASP A 33 -23.32 -8.48 -2.50
N ALA A 34 -22.88 -7.23 -2.44
CA ALA A 34 -22.46 -6.56 -1.20
C ALA A 34 -23.51 -5.61 -0.61
N VAL A 35 -24.46 -5.12 -1.43
CA VAL A 35 -25.40 -4.07 -1.00
C VAL A 35 -26.25 -4.47 0.21
N ASP A 36 -26.63 -5.75 0.31
CA ASP A 36 -27.45 -6.29 1.39
C ASP A 36 -26.65 -7.15 2.39
N ALA A 37 -25.32 -7.21 2.25
CA ALA A 37 -24.48 -8.00 3.15
C ALA A 37 -24.35 -7.29 4.51
N PRO A 38 -24.45 -8.02 5.64
CA PRO A 38 -24.31 -7.42 6.96
C PRO A 38 -22.88 -6.93 7.20
N ILE A 39 -22.75 -5.88 8.01
CA ILE A 39 -21.47 -5.49 8.59
C ILE A 39 -21.03 -6.57 9.59
N THR A 40 -19.74 -6.89 9.60
CA THR A 40 -19.12 -7.91 10.44
C THR A 40 -18.15 -7.30 11.45
N ASP A 41 -17.44 -8.10 12.24
CA ASP A 41 -16.39 -7.62 13.16
C ASP A 41 -14.99 -7.58 12.51
N VAL A 42 -14.90 -7.81 11.20
CA VAL A 42 -13.61 -7.82 10.47
C VAL A 42 -13.06 -6.39 10.37
N HIS A 43 -11.84 -6.16 10.84
CA HIS A 43 -11.23 -4.82 10.96
C HIS A 43 -10.99 -4.11 9.61
N ASP A 44 -10.89 -4.86 8.50
CA ASP A 44 -10.53 -4.36 7.17
C ASP A 44 -11.67 -4.47 6.14
N GLN A 45 -12.93 -4.52 6.58
CA GLN A 45 -14.12 -4.71 5.73
C GLN A 45 -14.22 -3.77 4.52
N GLY A 46 -13.78 -2.52 4.62
CA GLY A 46 -13.82 -1.59 3.48
C GLY A 46 -12.72 -1.85 2.44
N ASN A 47 -11.63 -2.51 2.83
CA ASN A 47 -10.39 -2.54 2.05
C ASN A 47 -10.53 -3.30 0.74
N TYR A 48 -11.41 -4.31 0.66
CA TYR A 48 -11.56 -5.09 -0.56
C TYR A 48 -12.03 -4.23 -1.75
N THR A 49 -12.76 -3.14 -1.47
CA THR A 49 -13.31 -2.21 -2.47
C THR A 49 -12.28 -1.22 -3.02
N THR A 50 -11.11 -1.10 -2.40
CA THR A 50 -10.13 -0.07 -2.77
C THR A 50 -9.56 -0.23 -4.18
N GLY A 51 -9.56 -1.46 -4.72
CA GLY A 51 -9.25 -1.72 -6.12
C GLY A 51 -10.30 -1.17 -7.11
N TRP A 52 -11.49 -0.81 -6.64
CA TRP A 52 -12.57 -0.24 -7.49
C TRP A 52 -12.40 1.24 -7.71
N ILE A 53 -11.75 1.91 -6.75
CA ILE A 53 -11.73 3.37 -6.64
C ILE A 53 -11.17 4.05 -7.89
N PRO A 54 -10.08 3.57 -8.52
CA PRO A 54 -9.61 4.20 -9.76
C PRO A 54 -10.65 4.18 -10.88
N TRP A 55 -11.40 3.09 -11.01
CA TRP A 55 -12.47 2.98 -12.01
C TRP A 55 -13.68 3.86 -11.67
N LEU A 56 -14.07 3.91 -10.39
CA LEU A 56 -15.18 4.76 -9.91
C LEU A 56 -14.89 6.26 -10.03
N ARG A 57 -13.62 6.69 -10.08
CA ARG A 57 -13.26 8.10 -10.36
C ARG A 57 -13.70 8.54 -11.76
N GLU A 58 -13.65 7.63 -12.73
CA GLU A 58 -14.07 7.86 -14.12
C GLU A 58 -15.58 7.62 -14.32
N HIS A 59 -16.18 6.75 -13.49
CA HIS A 59 -17.59 6.33 -13.61
C HIS A 59 -18.44 6.93 -12.47
N LYS A 60 -18.53 8.26 -12.46
CA LYS A 60 -19.12 9.03 -11.36
C LYS A 60 -20.58 8.71 -11.04
N ASP A 61 -21.33 8.25 -12.03
CA ASP A 61 -22.76 7.94 -11.92
C ASP A 61 -23.04 6.49 -11.50
N HIS A 62 -21.99 5.67 -11.34
CA HIS A 62 -22.16 4.27 -10.95
C HIS A 62 -22.63 4.18 -9.48
N PRO A 63 -23.67 3.37 -9.17
CA PRO A 63 -24.28 3.33 -7.83
C PRO A 63 -23.30 2.90 -6.72
N ALA A 64 -22.34 2.04 -7.04
CA ALA A 64 -21.31 1.63 -6.08
C ALA A 64 -20.55 2.81 -5.48
N ARG A 65 -20.41 3.94 -6.21
CA ARG A 65 -19.73 5.13 -5.69
C ARG A 65 -20.46 5.74 -4.50
N ALA A 66 -21.78 5.90 -4.58
CA ALA A 66 -22.58 6.41 -3.47
C ALA A 66 -22.64 5.41 -2.32
N TRP A 67 -22.77 4.12 -2.67
CA TRP A 67 -22.80 3.03 -1.70
C TRP A 67 -21.53 2.97 -0.83
N LEU A 68 -20.33 3.22 -1.37
CA LEU A 68 -19.09 3.20 -0.55
C LEU A 68 -19.12 4.16 0.65
N TYR A 69 -19.77 5.33 0.51
CA TYR A 69 -19.91 6.28 1.62
C TYR A 69 -20.96 5.81 2.64
N GLN A 70 -22.03 5.16 2.18
CA GLN A 70 -23.02 4.53 3.07
C GLN A 70 -22.41 3.36 3.82
N TYR A 71 -21.57 2.58 3.13
CA TYR A 71 -20.87 1.43 3.69
C TYR A 71 -19.87 1.85 4.77
N GLU A 72 -19.13 2.93 4.55
CA GLU A 72 -18.26 3.54 5.58
C GLU A 72 -19.06 3.91 6.84
N ALA A 73 -20.16 4.66 6.68
CA ALA A 73 -20.97 5.08 7.81
C ALA A 73 -21.53 3.87 8.60
N ALA A 74 -21.96 2.81 7.89
CA ALA A 74 -22.45 1.58 8.51
C ALA A 74 -21.35 0.80 9.24
N ILE A 75 -20.12 0.75 8.70
CA ILE A 75 -18.97 0.15 9.39
C ILE A 75 -18.69 0.88 10.70
N ARG A 76 -18.68 2.22 10.67
CA ARG A 76 -18.43 3.03 11.85
C ARG A 76 -19.52 2.83 12.91
N GLU A 77 -20.80 2.91 12.52
CA GLU A 77 -21.93 2.67 13.44
C GLU A 77 -21.83 1.28 14.10
N HIS A 78 -21.48 0.24 13.33
CA HIS A 78 -21.31 -1.11 13.85
C HIS A 78 -20.22 -1.20 14.94
N PHE A 79 -19.04 -0.64 14.68
CA PHE A 79 -17.93 -0.69 15.65
C PHE A 79 -18.13 0.22 16.86
N GLU A 80 -18.86 1.32 16.72
CA GLU A 80 -19.30 2.13 17.86
C GLU A 80 -20.33 1.37 18.70
N ALA A 81 -21.33 0.75 18.06
CA ALA A 81 -22.41 0.03 18.73
C ALA A 81 -21.94 -1.23 19.47
N ASN A 82 -20.97 -1.97 18.91
CA ASN A 82 -20.38 -3.14 19.58
C ASN A 82 -19.29 -2.77 20.61
N GLY A 83 -18.99 -1.48 20.75
CA GLY A 83 -18.02 -0.94 21.71
C GLY A 83 -16.55 -1.14 21.34
N SER A 84 -16.25 -1.64 20.14
CA SER A 84 -14.86 -1.79 19.67
C SER A 84 -14.21 -0.44 19.40
N TRP A 85 -14.98 0.55 18.97
CA TRP A 85 -14.53 1.91 18.73
C TRP A 85 -15.05 2.90 19.79
N LYS A 86 -14.26 3.94 20.01
CA LYS A 86 -14.58 5.12 20.83
C LYS A 86 -13.80 6.29 20.22
N HIS A 87 -14.38 7.49 20.14
CA HIS A 87 -13.76 8.66 19.47
C HIS A 87 -13.17 8.32 18.08
N GLY A 88 -13.97 7.66 17.24
CA GLY A 88 -13.59 7.35 15.85
C GLY A 88 -12.48 6.32 15.68
N TYR A 89 -11.94 5.71 16.74
CA TYR A 89 -10.84 4.75 16.66
C TYR A 89 -11.03 3.54 17.58
N TRP A 90 -10.23 2.50 17.37
CA TRP A 90 -10.19 1.30 18.21
C TRP A 90 -9.89 1.64 19.68
N ARG A 91 -10.60 0.98 20.60
CA ARG A 91 -10.27 1.04 22.03
C ARG A 91 -8.89 0.52 22.35
N MET A 92 -8.51 -0.60 21.73
CA MET A 92 -7.19 -1.18 21.83
C MET A 92 -6.98 -2.09 20.62
N HIS A 93 -5.98 -1.78 19.79
CA HIS A 93 -5.58 -2.63 18.68
C HIS A 93 -4.06 -2.57 18.51
N GLU A 94 -3.47 -3.57 17.87
CA GLU A 94 -2.12 -3.38 17.37
C GLU A 94 -2.11 -2.49 16.13
N ILE A 95 -1.02 -1.75 15.97
CA ILE A 95 -0.87 -0.66 14.99
C ILE A 95 -0.97 -1.08 13.52
N TYR A 96 -0.69 -2.33 13.15
CA TYR A 96 -0.79 -2.80 11.76
C TYR A 96 -2.25 -2.83 11.32
N HIS A 97 -3.09 -3.66 11.92
CA HIS A 97 -4.50 -3.81 11.54
C HIS A 97 -5.35 -2.64 12.05
N GLY A 98 -5.03 -2.06 13.22
CA GLY A 98 -5.77 -0.93 13.79
C GLY A 98 -5.80 0.29 12.86
N THR A 99 -4.72 0.48 12.10
CA THR A 99 -4.60 1.59 11.14
C THR A 99 -5.14 1.27 9.75
N GLN A 100 -5.50 0.01 9.44
CA GLN A 100 -5.86 -0.39 8.08
C GLN A 100 -7.11 0.30 7.57
N HIS A 101 -8.19 0.37 8.35
CA HIS A 101 -9.42 1.04 7.91
C HIS A 101 -9.14 2.49 7.44
N PHE A 102 -8.30 3.21 8.19
CA PHE A 102 -7.93 4.59 7.93
C PHE A 102 -6.94 4.72 6.76
N GLY A 103 -5.81 4.04 6.85
CA GLY A 103 -4.73 4.13 5.86
C GLY A 103 -5.08 3.52 4.50
N CYS A 104 -6.04 2.59 4.46
CA CYS A 104 -6.46 1.91 3.24
C CYS A 104 -7.80 2.43 2.72
N PHE A 105 -8.90 2.18 3.44
CA PHE A 105 -10.25 2.43 2.92
C PHE A 105 -10.60 3.93 2.94
N LEU A 106 -10.57 4.58 4.10
CA LEU A 106 -10.94 6.00 4.21
C LEU A 106 -10.05 6.91 3.38
N THR A 107 -8.75 6.64 3.35
CA THR A 107 -7.80 7.41 2.53
C THR A 107 -8.17 7.34 1.04
N GLU A 108 -8.53 6.17 0.52
CA GLU A 108 -8.93 6.05 -0.88
C GLU A 108 -10.34 6.62 -1.14
N LEU A 109 -11.25 6.52 -0.18
CA LEU A 109 -12.58 7.12 -0.26
C LEU A 109 -12.50 8.65 -0.32
N TRP A 110 -11.62 9.26 0.48
CA TRP A 110 -11.31 10.69 0.38
C TRP A 110 -10.73 11.04 -0.99
N ARG A 111 -9.81 10.23 -1.53
CA ARG A 111 -9.27 10.47 -2.89
C ARG A 111 -10.32 10.28 -4.00
N LEU A 112 -11.40 9.55 -3.75
CA LEU A 112 -12.51 9.38 -4.69
C LEU A 112 -13.38 10.65 -4.77
N ASN A 113 -13.58 11.33 -3.64
CA ASN A 113 -14.19 12.66 -3.61
C ASN A 113 -13.74 13.48 -2.38
N PRO A 114 -12.71 14.34 -2.51
CA PRO A 114 -12.21 15.13 -1.39
C PRO A 114 -13.21 16.13 -0.81
N GLU A 115 -14.29 16.44 -1.54
CA GLU A 115 -15.34 17.38 -1.13
C GLU A 115 -16.37 16.75 -0.18
N VAL A 116 -16.34 15.43 0.03
CA VAL A 116 -17.23 14.75 0.98
C VAL A 116 -16.69 14.94 2.39
N GLU A 117 -17.20 15.97 3.06
CA GLU A 117 -16.79 16.39 4.40
C GLU A 117 -16.85 15.26 5.46
N PRO A 118 -17.87 14.38 5.51
CA PRO A 118 -17.95 13.33 6.53
C PRO A 118 -16.72 12.41 6.59
N VAL A 119 -16.10 12.08 5.45
CA VAL A 119 -14.91 11.21 5.42
C VAL A 119 -13.71 11.91 6.05
N THR A 120 -13.59 13.23 5.83
CA THR A 120 -12.51 14.03 6.42
C THR A 120 -12.71 14.15 7.92
N ALA A 121 -13.93 14.42 8.38
CA ALA A 121 -14.24 14.53 9.81
C ALA A 121 -13.93 13.22 10.55
N VAL A 122 -14.40 12.07 10.04
CA VAL A 122 -14.13 10.75 10.63
C VAL A 122 -12.63 10.45 10.68
N PHE A 123 -11.90 10.76 9.62
CA PHE A 123 -10.45 10.53 9.61
C PHE A 123 -9.71 11.40 10.63
N LEU A 124 -10.09 12.68 10.75
CA LEU A 124 -9.45 13.61 11.68
C LEU A 124 -9.76 13.28 13.15
N ASP A 125 -11.00 12.84 13.46
CA ASP A 125 -11.41 12.36 14.78
C ASP A 125 -10.55 11.16 15.23
N ALA A 126 -10.23 10.24 14.32
CA ALA A 126 -9.30 9.15 14.61
C ALA A 126 -7.84 9.62 14.74
N ALA A 127 -7.42 10.56 13.89
CA ALA A 127 -6.03 10.98 13.80
C ALA A 127 -5.59 11.90 14.95
N GLU A 128 -6.50 12.59 15.64
CA GLU A 128 -6.14 13.51 16.72
C GLU A 128 -5.44 12.81 17.91
N HIS A 129 -5.77 11.53 18.12
CA HIS A 129 -5.18 10.70 19.18
C HIS A 129 -3.69 10.47 18.98
N LEU A 130 -3.21 10.52 17.74
CA LEU A 130 -1.79 10.33 17.39
C LEU A 130 -0.91 11.33 18.15
N GLY A 131 -1.35 12.59 18.26
CA GLY A 131 -0.57 13.67 18.86
C GLY A 131 -0.89 13.99 20.32
N ASN A 132 -1.76 13.19 20.95
CA ASN A 132 -2.32 13.41 22.28
C ASN A 132 -3.13 14.72 22.38
N TRP A 133 -3.85 15.09 21.32
CA TRP A 133 -4.61 16.36 21.30
C TRP A 133 -6.03 16.22 21.87
N ASN A 134 -6.50 15.00 22.10
CA ASN A 134 -7.73 14.71 22.83
C ASN A 134 -7.41 14.40 24.30
N GLU A 135 -7.95 15.19 25.23
CA GLU A 135 -7.70 15.06 26.67
C GLU A 135 -8.39 13.83 27.30
N ASP A 136 -9.43 13.28 26.64
CA ASP A 136 -10.18 12.11 27.11
C ASP A 136 -9.51 10.77 26.74
N VAL A 137 -8.42 10.82 25.95
CA VAL A 137 -7.68 9.66 25.48
C VAL A 137 -6.25 9.68 26.05
N PRO A 138 -5.80 8.59 26.73
CA PRO A 138 -4.43 8.53 27.24
C PRO A 138 -3.40 8.64 26.11
N ALA A 139 -2.26 9.28 26.42
CA ALA A 139 -1.22 9.57 25.43
C ALA A 139 -0.69 8.33 24.69
N TRP A 140 -0.50 8.47 23.38
CA TRP A 140 0.12 7.47 22.50
C TRP A 140 1.56 7.82 22.16
N PHE A 141 1.87 9.12 22.06
CA PHE A 141 3.12 9.62 21.52
C PHE A 141 3.95 10.37 22.55
N ASN A 142 5.24 10.06 22.63
CA ASN A 142 6.21 10.77 23.45
C ASN A 142 6.97 11.80 22.60
N TRP A 143 6.56 13.06 22.71
CA TRP A 143 7.13 14.20 21.97
C TRP A 143 8.62 14.45 22.27
N ASP A 144 9.12 14.12 23.46
CA ASP A 144 10.54 14.29 23.81
C ASP A 144 11.44 13.30 23.05
N THR A 145 10.91 12.12 22.74
CA THR A 145 11.67 11.02 22.12
C THR A 145 11.34 10.80 20.64
N GLY A 146 10.21 11.34 20.16
CA GLY A 146 9.69 11.07 18.82
C GLY A 146 9.16 9.64 18.64
N CYS A 147 8.89 8.90 19.71
CA CYS A 147 8.44 7.50 19.68
C CYS A 147 7.03 7.33 20.25
N PHE A 148 6.30 6.35 19.73
CA PHE A 148 5.04 5.89 20.34
C PHE A 148 5.30 4.97 21.53
N HIS A 149 4.36 4.94 22.47
CA HIS A 149 4.50 4.19 23.71
C HIS A 149 4.40 2.66 23.54
N SER A 150 3.70 2.18 22.52
CA SER A 150 3.45 0.75 22.36
C SER A 150 3.02 0.36 20.94
N ILE A 151 3.32 -0.88 20.56
CA ILE A 151 2.74 -1.56 19.39
C ILE A 151 1.22 -1.72 19.53
N TYR A 152 0.70 -1.83 20.76
CA TYR A 152 -0.72 -1.94 21.05
C TYR A 152 -1.21 -0.64 21.68
N LEU A 153 -2.04 0.10 20.94
CA LEU A 153 -2.59 1.37 21.37
C LEU A 153 -4.02 1.56 20.88
N GLY A 154 -4.74 2.46 21.53
CA GLY A 154 -6.11 2.81 21.19
C GLY A 154 -6.67 3.81 22.19
N THR A 155 -7.96 4.09 22.12
CA THR A 155 -8.55 5.14 22.97
C THR A 155 -8.59 4.78 24.46
N ASP A 156 -8.32 3.52 24.82
CA ASP A 156 -8.13 3.10 26.21
C ASP A 156 -6.65 3.23 26.66
N GLY A 157 -5.78 3.77 25.79
CA GLY A 157 -4.38 4.08 26.04
C GLY A 157 -3.41 3.15 25.32
N ALA A 158 -2.18 3.08 25.84
CA ALA A 158 -1.13 2.23 25.32
C ALA A 158 -0.91 1.01 26.23
N LYS A 159 -0.77 -0.18 25.65
CA LYS A 159 -0.50 -1.39 26.41
C LYS A 159 0.93 -1.38 26.93
N GLU A 160 1.07 -1.35 28.25
CA GLU A 160 2.37 -1.38 28.91
C GLU A 160 2.89 -2.82 29.01
N ALA A 161 4.03 -3.08 28.37
CA ALA A 161 4.94 -4.20 28.65
C ALA A 161 6.26 -3.98 27.90
N ASP A 162 7.38 -4.44 28.46
CA ASP A 162 8.70 -4.33 27.82
C ASP A 162 8.74 -4.89 26.39
N ARG A 163 7.92 -5.92 26.11
CA ARG A 163 7.84 -6.54 24.79
C ARG A 163 7.08 -5.72 23.73
N TYR A 164 6.35 -4.68 24.12
CA TYR A 164 5.58 -3.83 23.21
C TYR A 164 6.12 -2.41 23.07
N GLY A 165 7.04 -1.97 23.93
CA GLY A 165 7.56 -0.60 23.95
C GLY A 165 8.57 -0.24 22.85
N LEU A 166 8.78 -1.11 21.85
CA LEU A 166 9.63 -0.83 20.70
C LEU A 166 8.80 -0.27 19.54
N ASN A 167 9.35 0.71 18.83
CA ASN A 167 8.77 1.19 17.59
C ASN A 167 9.33 0.34 16.44
N VAL A 168 8.53 -0.60 15.95
CA VAL A 168 8.77 -1.42 14.76
C VAL A 168 8.34 -0.70 13.47
N PRO A 169 8.75 -1.14 12.26
CA PRO A 169 8.47 -0.46 10.99
C PRO A 169 7.01 -0.04 10.80
N ASP A 170 6.05 -0.84 11.29
CA ASP A 170 4.62 -0.52 11.19
C ASP A 170 4.21 0.78 11.89
N HIS A 171 5.00 1.31 12.83
CA HIS A 171 4.72 2.62 13.43
C HIS A 171 4.77 3.75 12.39
N LEU A 172 5.47 3.55 11.26
CA LEU A 172 5.43 4.46 10.14
C LEU A 172 4.00 4.59 9.55
N ARG A 173 3.11 3.62 9.75
CA ARG A 173 1.69 3.75 9.36
C ARG A 173 0.99 4.89 10.09
N LEU A 174 1.34 5.13 11.35
CA LEU A 174 0.84 6.27 12.14
C LEU A 174 1.38 7.60 11.58
N ALA A 175 2.65 7.64 11.16
CA ALA A 175 3.20 8.80 10.46
C ALA A 175 2.49 9.04 9.12
N ASN A 176 2.16 7.98 8.35
CA ASN A 176 1.38 8.11 7.12
C ASN A 176 -0.05 8.60 7.37
N MET A 177 -0.70 8.16 8.46
CA MET A 177 -1.99 8.71 8.88
C MET A 177 -1.87 10.20 9.20
N ALA A 178 -0.85 10.63 9.94
CA ALA A 178 -0.62 12.03 10.24
C ALA A 178 -0.35 12.86 8.97
N ILE A 179 0.48 12.37 8.03
CA ILE A 179 0.65 13.03 6.72
C ILE A 179 -0.69 13.14 5.98
N THR A 180 -1.52 12.11 6.03
CA THR A 180 -2.83 12.10 5.37
C THR A 180 -3.78 13.11 6.01
N ALA A 181 -3.85 13.18 7.34
CA ALA A 181 -4.61 14.20 8.07
C ALA A 181 -4.17 15.63 7.71
N PHE A 182 -2.85 15.87 7.60
CA PHE A 182 -2.32 17.14 7.11
C PHE A 182 -2.82 17.46 5.69
N GLN A 183 -2.79 16.47 4.78
CA GLN A 183 -3.28 16.65 3.40
C GLN A 183 -4.79 16.89 3.32
N MET A 184 -5.56 16.38 4.29
CA MET A 184 -7.00 16.61 4.42
C MET A 184 -7.34 17.98 5.05
N GLY A 185 -6.36 18.71 5.58
CA GLY A 185 -6.55 20.04 6.16
C GLY A 185 -6.54 20.10 7.69
N GLY A 186 -6.14 19.03 8.39
CA GLY A 186 -6.08 18.98 9.86
C GLY A 186 -5.06 19.94 10.51
N GLY A 187 -4.17 20.54 9.72
CA GLY A 187 -3.21 21.54 10.20
C GLY A 187 -1.79 21.02 10.37
N VAL A 188 -0.86 21.95 10.62
CA VAL A 188 0.60 21.67 10.61
C VAL A 188 1.06 20.76 11.75
N CYS A 189 0.30 20.65 12.84
CA CYS A 189 0.61 19.78 13.97
C CYS A 189 0.79 18.31 13.54
N TYR A 190 -0.03 17.83 12.59
CA TYR A 190 0.09 16.50 12.02
C TYR A 190 1.38 16.31 11.21
N LEU A 191 1.80 17.31 10.42
CA LEU A 191 3.08 17.27 9.72
C LEU A 191 4.26 17.28 10.70
N ASN A 192 4.16 18.03 11.79
CA ASN A 192 5.19 18.06 12.84
C ASN A 192 5.33 16.70 13.51
N LEU A 193 4.21 16.03 13.83
CA LEU A 193 4.23 14.67 14.39
C LEU A 193 4.88 13.67 13.43
N ALA A 194 4.44 13.67 12.17
CA ALA A 194 5.00 12.77 11.16
C ALA A 194 6.50 13.02 10.95
N SER A 195 6.95 14.28 10.99
CA SER A 195 8.35 14.65 10.87
C SER A 195 9.16 14.26 12.10
N ALA A 196 8.60 14.37 13.30
CA ALA A 196 9.24 13.94 14.54
C ALA A 196 9.47 12.42 14.53
N HIS A 197 8.42 11.63 14.29
CA HIS A 197 8.54 10.17 14.29
C HIS A 197 9.34 9.65 13.09
N GLY A 198 9.05 10.16 11.89
CA GLY A 198 9.81 9.81 10.69
C GLY A 198 11.28 10.21 10.81
N GLY A 199 11.57 11.29 11.54
CA GLY A 199 12.93 11.76 11.81
C GLY A 199 13.74 10.74 12.60
N VAL A 200 13.16 10.15 13.65
CA VAL A 200 13.80 9.08 14.44
C VAL A 200 14.22 7.92 13.54
N TRP A 201 13.34 7.48 12.64
CA TRP A 201 13.66 6.40 11.71
C TRP A 201 14.70 6.81 10.67
N ALA A 202 14.55 7.98 10.06
CA ALA A 202 15.50 8.46 9.05
C ALA A 202 16.90 8.60 9.63
N ASP A 203 17.02 9.15 10.84
CA ASP A 203 18.30 9.29 11.53
C ASP A 203 18.88 7.91 11.87
N ALA A 204 18.07 6.97 12.37
CA ALA A 204 18.51 5.60 12.66
C ALA A 204 18.99 4.82 11.42
N ILE A 205 18.30 4.98 10.28
CA ILE A 205 18.68 4.34 8.99
C ILE A 205 20.01 4.90 8.46
N LEU A 206 20.32 6.16 8.74
CA LEU A 206 21.50 6.85 8.22
C LEU A 206 22.71 6.80 9.17
N ALA A 207 22.50 6.45 10.45
CA ALA A 207 23.54 6.48 11.46
C ALA A 207 24.47 5.26 11.44
N ASP A 208 24.03 4.13 10.90
CA ASP A 208 24.75 2.85 10.87
C ASP A 208 24.80 2.28 9.45
N ASP A 209 25.74 1.38 9.21
CA ASP A 209 25.81 0.58 8.00
C ASP A 209 24.65 -0.42 7.94
N ARG A 210 24.10 -0.86 9.07
CA ARG A 210 22.97 -1.80 9.12
C ARG A 210 21.61 -1.11 9.17
N ILE A 211 20.61 -1.68 8.49
CA ILE A 211 19.23 -1.19 8.54
C ILE A 211 18.62 -1.59 9.90
N PRO A 212 18.00 -0.66 10.66
CA PRO A 212 17.42 -0.98 11.96
C PRO A 212 16.15 -1.84 11.84
N ALA A 213 16.00 -2.80 12.75
CA ALA A 213 14.79 -3.61 12.91
C ALA A 213 13.71 -2.88 13.74
N ALA A 214 14.12 -1.99 14.64
CA ALA A 214 13.25 -1.16 15.46
C ALA A 214 13.99 0.10 15.96
N VAL A 215 13.24 1.07 16.48
CA VAL A 215 13.75 2.24 17.18
C VAL A 215 13.11 2.40 18.55
N SER A 216 13.80 3.05 19.48
CA SER A 216 13.25 3.44 20.77
C SER A 216 13.90 4.73 21.27
N LYS A 217 13.51 5.20 22.46
CA LYS A 217 14.17 6.33 23.14
C LYS A 217 15.68 6.15 23.34
N ASN A 218 16.17 4.92 23.28
CA ASN A 218 17.59 4.59 23.44
C ASN A 218 18.33 4.45 22.09
N GLY A 219 17.67 4.73 20.97
CA GLY A 219 18.24 4.63 19.62
C GLY A 219 17.78 3.42 18.81
N ALA A 220 18.57 3.07 17.81
CA ALA A 220 18.32 1.98 16.87
C ALA A 220 18.53 0.59 17.49
N HIS A 221 17.71 -0.37 17.09
CA HIS A 221 17.84 -1.79 17.44
C HIS A 221 17.97 -2.58 16.15
N HIS A 222 19.08 -3.30 15.97
CA HIS A 222 19.31 -4.13 14.78
C HIS A 222 18.82 -5.57 14.94
N GLU A 223 18.47 -5.98 16.16
CA GLU A 223 17.93 -7.29 16.46
C GLU A 223 16.82 -7.15 17.51
N LEU A 224 15.75 -7.92 17.33
CA LEU A 224 14.71 -8.03 18.33
C LEU A 224 15.04 -9.18 19.28
N THR A 225 14.83 -8.98 20.58
CA THR A 225 14.87 -10.13 21.51
C THR A 225 13.84 -11.18 21.10
N ARG A 226 14.04 -12.44 21.52
CA ARG A 226 13.09 -13.52 21.20
C ARG A 226 11.65 -13.16 21.56
N HIS A 227 11.42 -12.53 22.72
CA HIS A 227 10.09 -12.14 23.14
C HIS A 227 9.48 -11.01 22.30
N GLN A 228 10.28 -10.01 21.91
CA GLN A 228 9.85 -8.93 21.01
C GLN A 228 9.57 -9.45 19.60
N GLY A 229 10.43 -10.32 19.07
CA GLY A 229 10.25 -10.93 17.75
C GLY A 229 9.03 -11.86 17.70
N ILE A 230 8.72 -12.59 18.79
CA ILE A 230 7.47 -13.36 18.90
C ILE A 230 6.27 -12.39 18.90
N ALA A 231 6.28 -11.37 19.76
CA ALA A 231 5.19 -10.40 19.84
C ALA A 231 4.93 -9.71 18.49
N TYR A 232 5.99 -9.33 17.76
CA TYR A 232 5.89 -8.72 16.43
C TYR A 232 5.28 -9.68 15.39
N ARG A 233 5.66 -10.96 15.42
CA ARG A 233 5.16 -11.96 14.47
C ARG A 233 3.78 -12.50 14.80
N GLU A 234 3.36 -12.47 16.07
CA GLU A 234 2.03 -12.91 16.51
C GLU A 234 0.90 -12.19 15.75
N PHE A 235 1.09 -10.92 15.36
CA PHE A 235 0.10 -10.19 14.57
C PHE A 235 0.47 -10.02 13.09
N LEU A 236 1.76 -9.93 12.73
CA LEU A 236 2.10 -9.74 11.30
C LEU A 236 2.08 -11.03 10.49
N GLY A 237 2.31 -12.21 11.11
CA GLY A 237 2.24 -13.56 10.52
C GLY A 237 3.17 -13.87 9.32
N GLN A 238 3.54 -12.85 8.56
CA GLN A 238 4.22 -12.86 7.25
C GLN A 238 5.44 -11.94 7.26
N ALA A 239 5.82 -11.36 8.40
CA ALA A 239 7.09 -10.66 8.56
C ALA A 239 8.26 -11.66 8.50
N ALA A 240 9.42 -11.22 8.02
CA ALA A 240 10.64 -12.03 8.06
C ALA A 240 11.01 -12.40 9.51
N SER A 241 11.57 -13.59 9.70
CA SER A 241 12.07 -14.02 11.01
C SER A 241 13.50 -13.56 11.25
N GLU A 242 14.23 -13.28 10.17
CA GLU A 242 15.58 -12.74 10.15
C GLU A 242 15.63 -11.24 10.47
N SER A 243 16.82 -10.78 10.91
CA SER A 243 17.12 -9.37 11.17
C SER A 243 18.40 -8.94 10.45
N ASP A 244 18.64 -9.53 9.26
CA ASP A 244 19.62 -9.00 8.32
C ASP A 244 19.10 -7.71 7.65
N ASP A 245 20.01 -6.99 7.00
CA ASP A 245 19.68 -5.69 6.39
C ASP A 245 18.57 -5.78 5.35
N PHE A 246 18.55 -6.87 4.59
CA PHE A 246 17.54 -7.08 3.56
C PHE A 246 16.15 -7.30 4.17
N ALA A 247 16.04 -8.15 5.19
CA ALA A 247 14.79 -8.40 5.91
C ALA A 247 14.27 -7.12 6.59
N CYS A 248 15.16 -6.30 7.17
CA CYS A 248 14.78 -5.04 7.78
C CYS A 248 14.32 -4.00 6.75
N ALA A 249 15.05 -3.87 5.63
CA ALA A 249 14.68 -3.00 4.52
C ALA A 249 13.35 -3.41 3.88
N GLU A 250 13.12 -4.71 3.70
CA GLU A 250 11.88 -5.23 3.15
C GLU A 250 10.69 -4.98 4.09
N ASN A 251 10.86 -5.14 5.41
CA ASN A 251 9.83 -4.76 6.37
C ASN A 251 9.48 -3.25 6.29
N LEU A 252 10.48 -2.37 6.24
CA LEU A 252 10.27 -0.93 6.04
C LEU A 252 9.53 -0.63 4.72
N LEU A 253 9.90 -1.30 3.63
CA LEU A 253 9.21 -1.18 2.34
C LEU A 253 7.72 -1.55 2.47
N THR A 254 7.39 -2.64 3.17
CA THR A 254 5.99 -3.08 3.34
C THR A 254 5.13 -2.17 4.21
N CYS A 255 5.76 -1.25 4.94
CA CYS A 255 5.12 -0.24 5.79
C CYS A 255 5.12 1.16 5.13
N ASP A 256 5.29 1.22 3.80
CA ASP A 256 5.29 2.44 2.99
C ASP A 256 6.41 3.45 3.34
N ALA A 257 7.52 3.00 3.93
CA ALA A 257 8.60 3.89 4.39
C ALA A 257 9.14 4.79 3.28
N ILE A 258 9.29 4.28 2.06
CA ILE A 258 9.77 5.05 0.90
C ILE A 258 8.82 6.20 0.60
N GLN A 259 7.52 5.92 0.54
CA GLN A 259 6.49 6.92 0.25
C GLN A 259 6.43 7.98 1.35
N ILE A 260 6.49 7.55 2.61
CA ILE A 260 6.46 8.43 3.78
C ILE A 260 7.65 9.38 3.75
N PHE A 261 8.87 8.86 3.59
CA PHE A 261 10.07 9.68 3.56
C PHE A 261 10.11 10.63 2.36
N VAL A 262 9.70 10.18 1.18
CA VAL A 262 9.62 11.07 0.01
C VAL A 262 8.58 12.18 0.24
N LYS A 263 7.42 11.89 0.84
CA LYS A 263 6.44 12.93 1.22
C LYS A 263 7.00 13.90 2.25
N LEU A 264 7.64 13.41 3.31
CA LEU A 264 8.26 14.26 4.34
C LEU A 264 9.33 15.17 3.71
N TRP A 265 10.19 14.64 2.84
CA TRP A 265 11.13 15.46 2.07
C TRP A 265 10.42 16.52 1.21
N GLN A 266 9.31 16.19 0.55
CA GLN A 266 8.56 17.16 -0.25
C GLN A 266 7.97 18.30 0.59
N PHE A 267 7.48 17.99 1.79
CA PHE A 267 6.83 18.96 2.67
C PHE A 267 7.84 19.77 3.51
N THR A 268 8.88 19.15 4.05
CA THR A 268 9.85 19.82 4.95
C THR A 268 11.13 20.25 4.26
N ARG A 269 11.46 19.67 3.10
CA ARG A 269 12.73 19.84 2.36
C ARG A 269 13.97 19.33 3.10
N GLU A 270 13.80 18.61 4.19
CA GLU A 270 14.92 17.98 4.90
C GLU A 270 15.50 16.81 4.10
N LYS A 271 16.79 16.89 3.77
CA LYS A 271 17.46 15.89 2.91
C LYS A 271 17.53 14.50 3.53
N ARG A 272 17.57 14.41 4.86
CA ARG A 272 17.65 13.12 5.59
C ARG A 272 16.54 12.14 5.19
N PHE A 273 15.33 12.63 4.94
CA PHE A 273 14.23 11.76 4.53
C PHE A 273 14.48 11.14 3.15
N LEU A 274 14.89 11.96 2.17
CA LEU A 274 15.22 11.45 0.85
C LEU A 274 16.40 10.47 0.90
N SER A 275 17.43 10.77 1.69
CA SER A 275 18.58 9.89 1.88
C SER A 275 18.21 8.56 2.55
N ALA A 276 17.30 8.55 3.53
CA ALA A 276 16.81 7.33 4.15
C ALA A 276 16.02 6.46 3.17
N ALA A 277 15.19 7.08 2.31
CA ALA A 277 14.50 6.35 1.23
C ALA A 277 15.47 5.72 0.24
N GLU A 278 16.50 6.47 -0.20
CA GLU A 278 17.55 5.97 -1.09
C GLU A 278 18.33 4.82 -0.44
N ARG A 279 18.70 4.94 0.85
CA ARG A 279 19.39 3.88 1.59
C ARG A 279 18.63 2.57 1.63
N ILE A 280 17.30 2.60 1.81
CA ILE A 280 16.45 1.41 1.78
C ILE A 280 16.39 0.83 0.36
N LEU A 281 16.16 1.67 -0.66
CA LEU A 281 16.08 1.22 -2.05
C LEU A 281 17.38 0.60 -2.54
N ASP A 282 18.53 1.14 -2.15
CA ASP A 282 19.86 0.62 -2.50
C ASP A 282 20.09 -0.81 -1.99
N VAL A 283 19.51 -1.19 -0.85
CA VAL A 283 19.55 -2.58 -0.35
C VAL A 283 18.69 -3.50 -1.19
N LEU A 284 17.51 -3.04 -1.61
CA LEU A 284 16.47 -3.87 -2.20
C LEU A 284 16.59 -4.01 -3.72
N ILE A 285 17.25 -3.06 -4.41
CA ILE A 285 17.20 -2.93 -5.86
C ILE A 285 17.64 -4.20 -6.62
N TYR A 286 18.49 -5.02 -6.02
CA TYR A 286 18.98 -6.26 -6.62
C TYR A 286 17.89 -7.34 -6.81
N GLU A 287 16.77 -7.24 -6.08
CA GLU A 287 15.63 -8.16 -6.18
C GLU A 287 14.52 -7.62 -7.10
N ILE A 288 14.72 -6.50 -7.80
CA ILE A 288 13.68 -5.88 -8.63
C ILE A 288 13.20 -6.76 -9.80
N GLY A 289 14.00 -7.75 -10.19
CA GLY A 289 13.65 -8.75 -11.19
C GLY A 289 12.80 -9.92 -10.68
N ASP A 290 12.64 -10.09 -9.36
CA ASP A 290 11.76 -11.15 -8.84
C ASP A 290 10.30 -10.85 -9.24
N PRO A 291 9.56 -11.82 -9.81
CA PRO A 291 8.21 -11.59 -10.29
C PRO A 291 7.24 -11.12 -9.20
N ASP A 292 7.48 -11.41 -7.93
CA ASP A 292 6.66 -11.01 -6.77
C ASP A 292 7.14 -9.72 -6.09
N ALA A 293 8.24 -9.10 -6.54
CA ALA A 293 8.78 -7.85 -5.99
C ALA A 293 7.96 -6.59 -6.38
N SER A 294 6.64 -6.72 -6.54
CA SER A 294 5.70 -5.65 -6.91
C SER A 294 5.83 -4.42 -6.02
N ALA A 295 6.00 -4.60 -4.71
CA ALA A 295 6.18 -3.52 -3.75
C ALA A 295 7.40 -2.65 -4.07
N LEU A 296 8.52 -3.27 -4.44
CA LEU A 296 9.76 -2.57 -4.79
C LEU A 296 9.59 -1.80 -6.09
N VAL A 297 8.99 -2.42 -7.10
CA VAL A 297 8.71 -1.75 -8.39
C VAL A 297 7.82 -0.52 -8.17
N ALA A 298 6.77 -0.65 -7.36
CA ALA A 298 5.89 0.46 -7.01
C ALA A 298 6.62 1.58 -6.25
N ALA A 299 7.50 1.23 -5.31
CA ALA A 299 8.30 2.20 -4.56
C ALA A 299 9.32 2.93 -5.44
N VAL A 300 10.01 2.24 -6.34
CA VAL A 300 10.94 2.84 -7.31
C VAL A 300 10.19 3.79 -8.25
N ARG A 301 9.01 3.38 -8.76
CA ARG A 301 8.16 4.25 -9.57
C ARG A 301 7.72 5.49 -8.80
N TYR A 302 7.29 5.33 -7.55
CA TYR A 302 6.88 6.44 -6.69
C TYR A 302 8.03 7.43 -6.48
N TYR A 303 9.20 6.92 -6.07
CA TYR A 303 10.42 7.70 -5.89
C TYR A 303 10.76 8.49 -7.16
N ARG A 304 10.82 7.82 -8.31
CA ARG A 304 11.14 8.44 -9.60
C ARG A 304 10.17 9.57 -9.94
N ASN A 305 8.87 9.33 -9.81
CA ASN A 305 7.83 10.31 -10.15
C ASN A 305 7.82 11.54 -9.24
N HIS A 306 8.21 11.39 -7.96
CA HIS A 306 8.13 12.46 -6.97
C HIS A 306 9.45 13.22 -6.77
N THR A 307 10.58 12.60 -7.09
CA THR A 307 11.91 13.22 -7.00
C THR A 307 12.43 13.70 -8.35
N GLY A 308 11.93 13.12 -9.45
CA GLY A 308 12.46 13.32 -10.80
C GLY A 308 13.81 12.65 -11.04
N LYS A 309 14.34 11.89 -10.08
CA LYS A 309 15.62 11.18 -10.19
C LYS A 309 15.41 9.83 -10.86
N ALA A 310 16.25 9.53 -11.85
CA ALA A 310 16.26 8.27 -12.61
C ALA A 310 17.30 7.27 -12.06
N LEU A 311 17.60 7.33 -10.75
CA LEU A 311 18.73 6.61 -10.13
C LEU A 311 18.65 5.09 -10.36
N TYR A 312 17.44 4.55 -10.41
CA TYR A 312 17.18 3.11 -10.51
C TYR A 312 16.69 2.66 -11.90
N ASP A 313 16.61 3.57 -12.89
CA ASP A 313 16.06 3.25 -14.22
C ASP A 313 16.90 2.17 -14.93
N VAL A 314 18.22 2.17 -14.77
CA VAL A 314 19.12 1.15 -15.34
C VAL A 314 18.84 -0.23 -14.78
N ALA A 315 18.66 -0.34 -13.46
CA ALA A 315 18.35 -1.63 -12.81
C ALA A 315 17.00 -2.18 -13.30
N VAL A 316 15.99 -1.33 -13.47
CA VAL A 316 14.69 -1.71 -14.05
C VAL A 316 14.88 -2.25 -15.46
N LEU A 317 15.57 -1.51 -16.35
CA LEU A 317 15.73 -1.93 -17.74
C LEU A 317 16.53 -3.23 -17.87
N HIS A 318 17.61 -3.39 -17.09
CA HIS A 318 18.37 -4.64 -17.04
C HIS A 318 17.55 -5.82 -16.53
N ALA A 319 16.65 -5.62 -15.56
CA ALA A 319 15.81 -6.69 -15.03
C ALA A 319 14.78 -7.21 -16.05
N VAL A 320 14.36 -6.39 -17.02
CA VAL A 320 13.40 -6.81 -18.06
C VAL A 320 14.11 -7.31 -19.33
N GLU A 321 15.37 -6.96 -19.57
CA GLU A 321 16.10 -7.37 -20.78
C GLU A 321 16.07 -8.90 -21.03
N PRO A 322 16.31 -9.79 -20.04
CA PRO A 322 16.26 -11.24 -20.25
C PRO A 322 14.87 -11.79 -20.57
N LEU A 323 13.82 -11.00 -20.32
CA LEU A 323 12.44 -11.37 -20.57
C LEU A 323 12.03 -11.13 -22.03
N PHE A 324 12.91 -10.59 -22.87
CA PHE A 324 12.64 -10.37 -24.29
C PHE A 324 13.47 -11.26 -25.24
N PRO A 325 12.91 -11.67 -26.39
CA PRO A 325 11.52 -11.53 -26.81
C PRO A 325 10.70 -12.74 -26.31
N TYR A 326 10.45 -12.87 -25.01
CA TYR A 326 9.57 -13.92 -24.52
C TYR A 326 8.11 -13.54 -24.78
N PHE A 327 7.36 -14.49 -25.32
CA PHE A 327 5.95 -14.34 -25.60
C PHE A 327 5.14 -15.16 -24.59
N ILE A 328 4.26 -14.51 -23.84
CA ILE A 328 3.34 -15.21 -22.93
C ILE A 328 2.06 -15.51 -23.73
N ASP A 329 1.92 -16.77 -24.17
CA ASP A 329 0.72 -17.27 -24.87
C ASP A 329 -0.43 -17.53 -23.88
N SER A 330 -0.10 -18.04 -22.70
CA SER A 330 -1.06 -18.37 -21.66
C SER A 330 -0.60 -18.00 -20.26
N LEU A 331 -1.59 -17.62 -19.45
CA LEU A 331 -1.47 -17.45 -18.01
C LEU A 331 -2.35 -18.50 -17.34
N ASP A 332 -1.79 -19.20 -16.37
CA ASP A 332 -2.50 -20.20 -15.57
C ASP A 332 -2.40 -19.87 -14.07
N LEU A 333 -3.43 -20.25 -13.33
CA LEU A 333 -3.51 -20.08 -11.88
C LEU A 333 -3.73 -21.42 -11.21
N ASP A 334 -2.76 -21.83 -10.39
CA ASP A 334 -2.88 -22.94 -9.44
C ASP A 334 -3.30 -22.41 -8.07
N ASP A 335 -4.60 -22.56 -7.79
CA ASP A 335 -5.27 -22.17 -6.55
C ASP A 335 -5.14 -23.23 -5.44
N THR A 336 -4.42 -24.33 -5.68
CA THR A 336 -4.16 -25.37 -4.68
C THR A 336 -2.82 -25.20 -3.97
N VAL A 337 -1.87 -24.47 -4.58
CA VAL A 337 -0.58 -24.18 -3.95
C VAL A 337 -0.77 -23.53 -2.58
N ARG A 338 -0.14 -24.14 -1.57
CA ARG A 338 -0.01 -23.65 -0.19
C ARG A 338 1.41 -23.91 0.25
N GLN A 339 2.00 -22.94 0.93
CA GLN A 339 3.33 -23.10 1.50
C GLN A 339 3.23 -23.25 3.01
N ALA A 340 4.00 -24.18 3.57
CA ALA A 340 4.06 -24.39 5.01
C ALA A 340 4.69 -23.18 5.74
N SER A 341 5.51 -22.41 5.04
CA SER A 341 6.15 -21.20 5.54
C SER A 341 6.28 -20.17 4.43
N ARG A 342 6.50 -18.91 4.81
CA ARG A 342 6.73 -17.82 3.86
C ARG A 342 8.09 -18.01 3.15
N PRO A 343 8.17 -17.89 1.81
CA PRO A 343 9.44 -17.79 1.11
C PRO A 343 10.22 -16.52 1.47
N LYS A 344 11.54 -16.56 1.31
CA LYS A 344 12.38 -15.35 1.37
C LYS A 344 12.17 -14.49 0.13
N GLY A 345 12.18 -13.18 0.31
CA GLY A 345 12.09 -12.20 -0.78
C GLY A 345 10.99 -11.15 -0.57
N ILE A 346 11.02 -10.13 -1.43
CA ILE A 346 10.06 -9.02 -1.42
C ILE A 346 8.69 -9.50 -1.85
N GLY A 347 7.64 -9.08 -1.14
CA GLY A 347 6.26 -9.42 -1.46
C GLY A 347 5.87 -10.88 -1.18
N LYS A 348 6.82 -11.74 -0.83
CA LYS A 348 6.56 -13.18 -0.59
C LYS A 348 5.66 -13.40 0.61
N ARG A 349 4.74 -14.35 0.49
CA ARG A 349 3.83 -14.82 1.56
C ARG A 349 3.58 -16.32 1.45
N SER A 350 3.16 -16.95 2.54
CA SER A 350 2.85 -18.38 2.57
C SER A 350 1.59 -18.77 1.76
N ASP A 351 0.70 -17.81 1.51
CA ASP A 351 -0.57 -17.96 0.80
C ASP A 351 -0.53 -17.49 -0.67
N ILE A 352 0.65 -17.13 -1.22
CA ILE A 352 0.79 -16.68 -2.61
C ILE A 352 0.20 -17.72 -3.59
N PRO A 353 -0.59 -17.28 -4.59
CA PRO A 353 -1.10 -18.17 -5.62
C PRO A 353 -0.01 -18.71 -6.55
N GLY A 354 -0.18 -19.93 -7.06
CA GLY A 354 0.75 -20.55 -8.00
C GLY A 354 0.54 -20.07 -9.43
N TRP A 355 1.06 -18.88 -9.75
CA TRP A 355 0.98 -18.32 -11.10
C TRP A 355 1.95 -19.00 -12.07
N ARG A 356 1.45 -19.28 -13.28
CA ARG A 356 2.22 -19.95 -14.34
C ARG A 356 2.07 -19.24 -15.68
N GLU A 357 3.13 -19.24 -16.45
CA GLU A 357 3.21 -18.66 -17.80
C GLU A 357 3.61 -19.78 -18.76
N ASN A 358 2.80 -20.02 -19.79
CA ASN A 358 3.02 -21.10 -20.77
C ASN A 358 3.26 -22.47 -20.09
N GLY A 359 2.53 -22.75 -19.01
CA GLY A 359 2.67 -23.97 -18.20
C GLY A 359 3.87 -24.01 -17.23
N GLN A 360 4.80 -23.04 -17.30
CA GLN A 360 5.96 -22.92 -16.40
C GLN A 360 5.69 -21.99 -15.23
N VAL A 361 6.52 -22.04 -14.19
CA VAL A 361 6.46 -21.03 -13.11
C VAL A 361 6.66 -19.66 -13.73
N ARG A 362 5.79 -18.71 -13.38
CA ARG A 362 5.85 -17.32 -13.83
C ARG A 362 7.23 -16.71 -13.60
N GLN A 363 7.70 -15.97 -14.59
CA GLN A 363 8.94 -15.20 -14.54
C GLN A 363 8.70 -13.69 -14.69
N HIS A 364 7.53 -13.30 -15.21
CA HIS A 364 7.26 -11.89 -15.50
C HIS A 364 6.48 -11.21 -14.38
N SER A 365 6.81 -9.94 -14.15
CA SER A 365 6.03 -9.01 -13.35
C SER A 365 5.37 -7.97 -14.26
N PRO A 366 4.02 -7.92 -14.36
CA PRO A 366 3.34 -6.88 -15.12
C PRO A 366 3.70 -5.46 -14.66
N LEU A 367 3.98 -5.28 -13.35
CA LEU A 367 4.40 -3.98 -12.80
C LEU A 367 5.80 -3.59 -13.30
N LEU A 368 6.74 -4.54 -13.33
CA LEU A 368 8.10 -4.30 -13.79
C LEU A 368 8.12 -3.96 -15.28
N ILE A 369 7.40 -4.73 -16.11
CA ILE A 369 7.24 -4.46 -17.54
C ILE A 369 6.59 -3.09 -17.74
N GLY A 370 5.56 -2.75 -16.95
CA GLY A 370 4.91 -1.45 -17.00
C GLY A 370 5.87 -0.29 -16.69
N LEU A 371 6.69 -0.41 -15.65
CA LEU A 371 7.68 0.61 -15.31
C LEU A 371 8.75 0.75 -16.41
N ALA A 372 9.22 -0.37 -16.95
CA ALA A 372 10.15 -0.35 -18.09
C ALA A 372 9.53 0.32 -19.33
N ALA A 373 8.24 0.11 -19.57
CA ALA A 373 7.50 0.81 -20.62
C ALA A 373 7.49 2.33 -20.39
N GLU A 374 7.20 2.79 -19.16
CA GLU A 374 7.20 4.21 -18.81
C GLU A 374 8.58 4.86 -18.99
N ILE A 375 9.65 4.17 -18.61
CA ILE A 375 11.05 4.63 -18.75
C ILE A 375 11.43 4.72 -20.24
N SER A 376 11.16 3.68 -21.01
CA SER A 376 11.56 3.58 -22.42
C SER A 376 10.62 4.29 -23.39
N GLY A 377 9.39 4.62 -22.97
CA GLY A 377 8.34 5.13 -23.84
C GLY A 377 7.80 4.07 -24.83
N ASN A 378 7.88 2.78 -24.48
CA ASN A 378 7.53 1.69 -25.39
C ASN A 378 6.05 1.27 -25.26
N ASP A 379 5.23 1.68 -26.23
CA ASP A 379 3.80 1.37 -26.30
C ASP A 379 3.49 -0.14 -26.30
N ARG A 380 4.33 -0.96 -26.93
CA ARG A 380 4.10 -2.42 -26.95
C ARG A 380 4.30 -3.04 -25.58
N LEU A 381 5.29 -2.57 -24.82
CA LEU A 381 5.48 -3.01 -23.43
C LEU A 381 4.33 -2.57 -22.54
N ALA A 382 3.84 -1.35 -22.72
CA ALA A 382 2.69 -0.85 -21.97
C ALA A 382 1.42 -1.69 -22.26
N ALA A 383 1.14 -1.98 -23.54
CA ALA A 383 0.02 -2.85 -23.91
C ALA A 383 0.16 -4.27 -23.32
N CYS A 384 1.36 -4.85 -23.42
CA CYS A 384 1.65 -6.18 -22.87
C CYS A 384 1.46 -6.24 -21.35
N ALA A 385 1.99 -5.26 -20.61
CA ALA A 385 1.82 -5.18 -19.16
C ALA A 385 0.34 -5.12 -18.76
N MET A 386 -0.47 -4.30 -19.46
CA MET A 386 -1.90 -4.17 -19.19
C MET A 386 -2.68 -5.46 -19.51
N ASP A 387 -2.38 -6.12 -20.63
CA ASP A 387 -3.04 -7.38 -20.98
C ASP A 387 -2.71 -8.51 -20.00
N LEU A 388 -1.45 -8.60 -19.58
CA LEU A 388 -1.05 -9.53 -18.53
C LEU A 388 -1.80 -9.22 -17.23
N ALA A 389 -1.69 -7.99 -16.72
CA ALA A 389 -2.36 -7.57 -15.49
C ALA A 389 -3.88 -7.83 -15.51
N ARG A 390 -4.53 -7.60 -16.67
CA ARG A 390 -5.93 -7.96 -16.88
C ARG A 390 -6.16 -9.47 -16.76
N GLY A 391 -5.30 -10.29 -17.37
CA GLY A 391 -5.33 -11.75 -17.23
C GLY A 391 -5.26 -12.22 -15.78
N TYR A 392 -4.41 -11.61 -14.95
CA TYR A 392 -4.34 -11.90 -13.50
C TYR A 392 -5.68 -11.62 -12.81
N VAL A 393 -6.30 -10.47 -13.08
CA VAL A 393 -7.61 -10.12 -12.48
C VAL A 393 -8.70 -11.08 -12.96
N VAL A 394 -8.77 -11.39 -14.25
CA VAL A 394 -9.75 -12.34 -14.81
C VAL A 394 -9.64 -13.71 -14.13
N LEU A 395 -8.43 -14.23 -13.97
CA LEU A 395 -8.20 -15.52 -13.33
C LEU A 395 -8.52 -15.49 -11.85
N ALA A 396 -8.14 -14.42 -11.14
CA ALA A 396 -8.44 -14.24 -9.73
C ALA A 396 -9.96 -14.25 -9.47
N ARG A 397 -10.75 -13.55 -10.31
CA ARG A 397 -12.23 -13.53 -10.22
C ARG A 397 -12.88 -14.91 -10.37
N ARG A 398 -12.21 -15.85 -11.03
CA ARG A 398 -12.70 -17.23 -11.21
C ARG A 398 -12.30 -18.15 -10.07
N ALA A 399 -11.20 -17.83 -9.38
CA ALA A 399 -10.56 -18.72 -8.42
C ALA A 399 -10.78 -18.32 -6.96
N PHE A 400 -10.99 -17.03 -6.68
CA PHE A 400 -10.92 -16.46 -5.34
C PHE A 400 -12.16 -15.65 -4.99
N ALA A 401 -12.40 -15.54 -3.68
CA ALA A 401 -13.37 -14.60 -3.13
C ALA A 401 -12.93 -13.14 -3.37
N ASP A 402 -13.86 -12.20 -3.27
CA ASP A 402 -13.60 -10.77 -3.47
C ASP A 402 -12.58 -10.18 -2.48
N GLY A 403 -12.61 -10.65 -1.22
CA GLY A 403 -11.74 -10.22 -0.13
C GLY A 403 -12.47 -9.56 1.05
N ARG A 404 -13.81 -9.64 1.12
CA ARG A 404 -14.61 -9.09 2.24
C ARG A 404 -14.17 -9.59 3.62
N ASP A 405 -13.82 -10.88 3.71
CA ASP A 405 -13.50 -11.52 4.99
C ASP A 405 -12.04 -11.34 5.41
N HIS A 406 -11.14 -11.02 4.46
CA HIS A 406 -9.72 -10.78 4.72
C HIS A 406 -9.02 -10.16 3.50
N SER A 407 -9.04 -8.84 3.39
CA SER A 407 -8.58 -8.12 2.20
C SER A 407 -7.07 -8.20 1.98
N THR A 408 -6.31 -8.44 3.05
CA THR A 408 -4.83 -8.48 3.04
C THR A 408 -4.25 -9.87 2.76
N SER A 409 -5.10 -10.89 2.55
CA SER A 409 -4.75 -12.22 2.04
C SER A 409 -4.25 -12.14 0.60
N ALA A 410 -3.28 -12.97 0.20
CA ALA A 410 -2.81 -13.02 -1.19
C ALA A 410 -3.83 -13.70 -2.14
N ARG A 411 -4.93 -14.26 -1.62
CA ARG A 411 -5.89 -15.10 -2.35
C ARG A 411 -7.27 -14.49 -2.43
N THR A 412 -7.31 -13.21 -2.78
CA THR A 412 -8.55 -12.48 -3.01
C THR A 412 -8.45 -11.69 -4.30
N VAL A 413 -9.58 -11.40 -4.93
CA VAL A 413 -9.59 -10.52 -6.11
C VAL A 413 -9.03 -9.15 -5.75
N SER A 414 -9.38 -8.62 -4.57
CA SER A 414 -8.87 -7.33 -4.12
C SER A 414 -7.35 -7.31 -3.98
N ALA A 415 -6.74 -8.36 -3.42
CA ALA A 415 -5.30 -8.43 -3.28
C ALA A 415 -4.57 -8.47 -4.62
N ILE A 416 -5.12 -9.13 -5.63
CA ILE A 416 -4.54 -9.08 -6.99
C ILE A 416 -4.72 -7.70 -7.61
N ALA A 417 -5.87 -7.06 -7.39
CA ALA A 417 -6.17 -5.75 -7.95
C ALA A 417 -5.35 -4.61 -7.30
N ARG A 418 -5.20 -4.62 -5.97
CA ARG A 418 -4.65 -3.51 -5.17
C ARG A 418 -3.35 -3.85 -4.45
N GLY A 419 -2.99 -5.12 -4.30
CA GLY A 419 -1.88 -5.60 -3.48
C GLY A 419 -2.39 -6.20 -2.16
N HIS A 420 -1.66 -7.18 -1.63
CA HIS A 420 -1.88 -7.82 -0.33
C HIS A 420 -1.06 -7.14 0.79
N GLY A 421 -1.11 -7.68 2.02
CA GLY A 421 -0.47 -7.05 3.18
C GLY A 421 1.05 -6.82 3.11
N ARG A 422 1.78 -7.50 2.20
CA ARG A 422 3.23 -7.31 1.99
C ARG A 422 3.60 -6.47 0.77
N ASP A 423 2.64 -6.11 -0.07
CA ASP A 423 2.83 -5.28 -1.25
C ASP A 423 1.65 -4.33 -1.43
N ASN A 424 1.20 -3.78 -0.30
CA ASN A 424 0.01 -2.94 -0.24
C ASN A 424 0.11 -1.79 -1.25
N HIS A 425 -0.99 -1.53 -1.97
CA HIS A 425 -1.06 -0.57 -3.07
C HIS A 425 -0.27 -0.95 -4.34
N ALA A 426 0.39 -2.10 -4.39
CA ALA A 426 1.17 -2.60 -5.52
C ALA A 426 0.46 -3.69 -6.36
N GLY A 427 -0.83 -3.52 -6.63
CA GLY A 427 -1.62 -4.46 -7.42
C GLY A 427 -1.73 -4.13 -8.92
N MET A 428 -2.41 -5.02 -9.64
CA MET A 428 -2.60 -4.96 -11.10
C MET A 428 -3.40 -3.73 -11.55
N VAL A 429 -4.40 -3.32 -10.77
CA VAL A 429 -5.19 -2.11 -11.05
C VAL A 429 -4.40 -0.88 -10.66
N THR A 430 -3.88 -0.85 -9.44
CA THR A 430 -3.28 0.36 -8.85
C THR A 430 -1.92 0.73 -9.44
N GLN A 431 -1.11 -0.26 -9.86
CA GLN A 431 0.24 -0.04 -10.38
C GLN A 431 0.50 -0.58 -11.80
N VAL A 432 -0.51 -1.07 -12.51
CA VAL A 432 -0.35 -1.38 -13.94
C VAL A 432 -1.35 -0.59 -14.76
N TRP A 433 -2.65 -0.84 -14.57
CA TRP A 433 -3.68 -0.20 -15.37
C TRP A 433 -3.64 1.32 -15.25
N VAL A 434 -3.78 1.86 -14.04
CA VAL A 434 -3.93 3.32 -13.84
C VAL A 434 -2.73 4.09 -14.38
N PRO A 435 -1.47 3.79 -14.00
CA PRO A 435 -0.34 4.61 -14.45
C PRO A 435 -0.09 4.50 -15.96
N LEU A 436 -0.31 3.31 -16.55
CA LEU A 436 -0.12 3.13 -18.00
C LEU A 436 -1.24 3.78 -18.80
N ALA A 437 -2.50 3.71 -18.35
CA ALA A 437 -3.61 4.41 -18.98
C ALA A 437 -3.36 5.93 -18.96
N GLU A 438 -2.95 6.49 -17.82
CA GLU A 438 -2.61 7.91 -17.71
C GLU A 438 -1.45 8.32 -18.64
N ARG A 439 -0.39 7.51 -18.70
CA ARG A 439 0.82 7.84 -19.46
C ARG A 439 0.66 7.70 -20.97
N PHE A 440 0.00 6.62 -21.41
CA PHE A 440 -0.03 6.18 -22.80
C PHE A 440 -1.37 6.40 -23.51
N CYS A 441 -2.48 6.51 -22.78
CA CYS A 441 -3.81 6.63 -23.39
C CYS A 441 -4.36 8.05 -23.37
N GLN A 442 -3.80 8.94 -22.54
CA GLN A 442 -4.18 10.36 -22.57
C GLN A 442 -3.57 11.07 -23.79
N GLY A 443 -4.44 11.68 -24.61
CA GLY A 443 -4.02 12.46 -25.78
C GLY A 443 -3.10 13.64 -25.41
N PRO A 444 -2.35 14.19 -26.38
CA PRO A 444 -1.34 15.23 -26.14
C PRO A 444 -1.88 16.51 -25.47
N ALA A 445 -3.19 16.75 -25.49
CA ALA A 445 -3.85 17.90 -24.88
C ALA A 445 -3.99 17.82 -23.34
N VAL A 446 -3.94 16.62 -22.73
CA VAL A 446 -4.14 16.45 -21.27
C VAL A 446 -2.81 16.47 -20.49
N LYS A 447 -1.68 16.15 -21.15
CA LYS A 447 -0.34 16.17 -20.54
C LYS A 447 0.08 17.54 -19.98
N LYS A 448 -0.56 18.63 -20.41
CA LYS A 448 -0.32 20.00 -19.90
C LYS A 448 -1.11 20.37 -18.63
N LYS A 449 -2.12 19.60 -18.21
CA LYS A 449 -2.93 19.92 -17.01
C LYS A 449 -2.58 19.08 -15.76
N GLN A 450 -1.99 17.90 -15.92
CA GLN A 450 -1.65 17.02 -14.78
C GLN A 450 -0.22 17.18 -14.24
N THR A 451 0.67 17.86 -14.97
CA THR A 451 1.94 18.31 -14.38
C THR A 451 1.71 19.66 -13.71
N ARG A 452 1.79 19.69 -12.37
CA ARG A 452 1.69 20.88 -11.49
C ARG A 452 0.27 21.33 -11.11
N ARG A 453 -0.39 20.57 -10.25
CA ARG A 453 -0.87 21.20 -9.01
C ARG A 453 -0.01 20.64 -7.88
N PRO A 454 1.03 21.35 -7.43
CA PRO A 454 1.38 21.22 -6.03
C PRO A 454 0.09 21.50 -5.27
N PHE A 455 -0.21 20.71 -4.24
CA PHE A 455 -1.16 21.16 -3.22
C PHE A 455 -0.83 22.63 -2.90
N PRO A 456 -1.81 23.54 -2.81
CA PRO A 456 -1.54 24.91 -2.44
C PRO A 456 -1.10 24.89 -0.97
N ILE A 457 0.21 24.73 -0.74
CA ILE A 457 0.78 24.89 0.59
C ILE A 457 0.89 26.39 0.81
N GLY A 458 -0.22 27.00 1.25
CA GLY A 458 -0.18 28.29 1.91
C GLY A 458 0.44 28.10 3.28
N ILE A 459 1.77 27.98 3.36
CA ILE A 459 2.48 28.19 4.62
C ILE A 459 2.57 29.71 4.78
N THR A 460 1.57 30.32 5.43
CA THR A 460 1.82 31.59 6.11
C THR A 460 2.77 31.30 7.26
N ARG A 461 3.97 31.89 7.17
CA ARG A 461 5.00 31.86 8.22
C ARG A 461 4.51 32.50 9.51
#